data_AF-A0A9P1CTV6-F1
#
_entry.id   AF-A0A9P1CTV6-F1
#
_cell.length_a   1.000
_cell.length_b   1.000
_cell.length_c   1.000
_cell.angle_alpha   90.00
_cell.angle_beta   90.00
_cell.angle_gamma   90.00
#
_symmetry.space_group_name_H-M   'P 1'
#
loop_
_entity.id
_entity.type
_entity.pdbx_description
1 polymer ?
#
loop_
_entity_poly.entity_id
_entity_poly.type
_entity_poly.pdbx_seq_one_letter_code
_entity_poly.pdbx_strand_id
1 'polypeptide(L)'
;MNKAPCPFACPRISVRKLGFTPRNLNLDVDKTKNFPELGSVFKGHHVKVILWYLTVKSIEFAETTGAPVLQAGACCIWSLQTAIDKLDHSEIILNEEDSQYVCEYFQAFLLHWQGLFQTYSDMGVCRWKLRPKHHYFEEMMLQVQRTRINPRHLSCWQDESFLGHIKKIAIHCHSSSVLLRIFQRLMINLSNRFEKTRKLTQEVELLGCPKQAPSWKFDQLPL
;
A
#
# COMPACT_ATOMS: atom_id res chain seq x y z
N MET A 1 -16.05 -1.56 39.80
CA MET A 1 -16.76 -1.80 38.53
C MET A 1 -15.78 -2.41 37.54
N ASN A 2 -15.89 -3.71 37.28
CA ASN A 2 -15.01 -4.43 36.34
C ASN A 2 -15.55 -4.24 34.92
N LYS A 3 -14.76 -3.59 34.03
CA LYS A 3 -15.11 -3.50 32.61
C LYS A 3 -15.06 -4.90 32.00
N ALA A 4 -16.20 -5.40 31.52
CA ALA A 4 -16.26 -6.62 30.74
C ALA A 4 -15.34 -6.48 29.51
N PRO A 5 -14.50 -7.48 29.20
CA PRO A 5 -13.61 -7.43 28.04
C PRO A 5 -14.45 -7.33 26.76
N CYS A 6 -14.06 -6.41 25.87
CA CYS A 6 -14.69 -6.23 24.57
C CYS A 6 -14.64 -7.55 23.77
N PRO A 7 -15.78 -8.16 23.39
CA PRO A 7 -15.82 -9.45 22.68
C PRO A 7 -15.27 -9.36 21.25
N PHE A 8 -15.07 -8.13 20.75
CA PHE A 8 -14.28 -7.87 19.57
C PHE A 8 -12.80 -7.98 19.95
N ALA A 9 -12.25 -9.19 19.89
CA ALA A 9 -10.84 -9.37 19.62
C ALA A 9 -10.58 -8.82 18.21
N CYS A 10 -10.50 -7.49 18.12
CA CYS A 10 -10.05 -6.76 16.95
C CYS A 10 -8.81 -7.51 16.46
N PRO A 11 -8.72 -7.88 15.17
CA PRO A 11 -7.55 -8.59 14.67
C PRO A 11 -6.34 -7.88 15.24
N ARG A 12 -5.56 -8.57 16.08
CA ARG A 12 -4.30 -8.01 16.57
C ARG A 12 -3.45 -7.88 15.32
N ILE A 13 -3.57 -6.74 14.65
CA ILE A 13 -2.56 -6.25 13.75
C ILE A 13 -1.38 -6.05 14.67
N SER A 14 -0.60 -7.12 14.84
CA SER A 14 0.73 -7.02 15.40
C SER A 14 1.50 -6.24 14.36
N VAL A 15 1.41 -4.91 14.47
CA VAL A 15 2.38 -4.03 13.87
C VAL A 15 3.65 -4.37 14.64
N ARG A 16 4.45 -5.30 14.08
CA ARG A 16 5.82 -5.47 14.57
C ARG A 16 6.40 -4.06 14.60
N LYS A 17 7.01 -3.66 15.72
CA LYS A 17 7.73 -2.39 15.78
C LYS A 17 8.72 -2.40 14.61
N LEU A 18 8.40 -1.65 13.55
CA LEU A 18 9.30 -1.49 12.43
C LEU A 18 10.36 -0.49 12.90
N GLY A 19 11.51 -1.02 13.29
CA GLY A 19 12.69 -0.21 13.50
C GLY A 19 13.42 0.03 12.19
N PHE A 20 13.95 1.24 12.01
CA PHE A 20 14.98 1.54 11.02
C PHE A 20 16.32 0.94 11.48
N THR A 21 16.39 -0.39 11.54
CA THR A 21 17.61 -1.11 11.88
C THR A 21 18.49 -1.27 10.64
N PRO A 22 19.82 -1.36 10.77
CA PRO A 22 20.72 -1.64 9.64
C PRO A 22 20.26 -2.83 8.79
N ARG A 23 19.84 -3.92 9.44
CA ARG A 23 19.21 -5.08 8.79
C ARG A 23 17.97 -4.74 7.95
N ASN A 24 17.05 -3.94 8.48
CA ASN A 24 15.81 -3.59 7.76
C ASN A 24 16.07 -2.60 6.60
N LEU A 25 17.16 -1.84 6.69
CA LEU A 25 17.63 -0.93 5.64
C LEU A 25 18.64 -1.57 4.67
N ASN A 26 18.79 -2.90 4.74
CA ASN A 26 19.74 -3.69 3.95
C ASN A 26 21.21 -3.25 4.07
N LEU A 27 21.58 -2.52 5.12
CA LEU A 27 22.96 -2.06 5.36
C LEU A 27 23.87 -3.22 5.82
N ASP A 28 23.30 -4.23 6.49
CA ASP A 28 24.06 -5.38 7.01
C ASP A 28 24.32 -6.47 5.95
N VAL A 29 23.47 -6.54 4.92
CA VAL A 29 23.46 -7.65 3.95
C VAL A 29 24.52 -7.48 2.88
N ASP A 30 24.86 -6.24 2.55
CA ASP A 30 25.82 -5.92 1.52
C ASP A 30 26.65 -4.69 1.93
N LYS A 31 27.84 -4.95 2.48
CA LYS A 31 28.79 -3.89 2.91
C LYS A 31 29.27 -3.02 1.75
N THR A 32 29.03 -3.41 0.50
CA THR A 32 29.34 -2.60 -0.68
C THR A 32 28.27 -1.56 -0.96
N LYS A 33 27.08 -1.67 -0.34
CA LYS A 33 26.03 -0.65 -0.44
C LYS A 33 26.35 0.51 0.50
N ASN A 34 26.61 1.66 -0.10
CA ASN A 34 26.86 2.91 0.61
C ASN A 34 25.58 3.71 0.93
N PHE A 35 24.39 3.12 0.75
CA PHE A 35 23.12 3.83 0.93
C PHE A 35 22.02 2.87 1.42
N PRO A 36 21.06 3.36 2.22
CA PRO A 36 19.97 2.54 2.75
C PRO A 36 18.94 2.21 1.68
N GLU A 37 18.44 0.97 1.67
CA GLU A 37 17.33 0.54 0.84
C GLU A 37 16.21 -0.01 1.73
N LEU A 38 14.95 0.38 1.47
CA LEU A 38 13.83 -0.17 2.22
C LEU A 38 13.71 -1.67 1.94
N GLY A 39 13.99 -2.50 2.95
CA GLY A 39 13.84 -3.95 2.86
C GLY A 39 12.39 -4.42 2.71
N SER A 40 12.21 -5.71 2.46
CA SER A 40 10.90 -6.36 2.26
C SER A 40 9.96 -6.32 3.49
N VAL A 41 10.49 -5.87 4.62
CA VAL A 41 9.75 -5.66 5.88
C VAL A 41 8.84 -4.43 5.77
N PHE A 42 9.24 -3.42 4.98
CA PHE A 42 8.41 -2.25 4.72
C PHE A 42 7.26 -2.62 3.78
N LYS A 43 6.04 -2.28 4.20
CA LYS A 43 4.81 -2.50 3.42
C LYS A 43 4.35 -1.21 2.77
N GLY A 44 3.42 -1.30 1.81
CA GLY A 44 2.95 -0.14 1.04
C GLY A 44 2.59 1.07 1.90
N HIS A 45 1.86 0.90 3.01
CA HIS A 45 1.52 2.00 3.91
C HIS A 45 2.75 2.65 4.57
N HIS A 46 3.77 1.86 4.95
CA HIS A 46 5.02 2.41 5.48
C HIS A 46 5.73 3.25 4.42
N VAL A 47 5.77 2.75 3.19
CA VAL A 47 6.38 3.47 2.06
C VAL A 47 5.68 4.80 1.82
N LYS A 48 4.34 4.86 1.92
CA LYS A 48 3.57 6.10 1.81
C LYS A 48 3.90 7.10 2.92
N VAL A 49 3.97 6.65 4.17
CA VAL A 49 4.34 7.52 5.30
C VAL A 49 5.76 8.06 5.15
N ILE A 50 6.70 7.21 4.72
CA ILE A 50 8.08 7.61 4.44
C ILE A 50 8.11 8.61 3.29
N LEU A 51 7.37 8.36 2.20
CA LEU A 51 7.30 9.26 1.05
C LEU A 51 6.76 10.64 1.43
N TRP A 52 5.69 10.69 2.23
CA TRP A 52 5.13 11.93 2.74
C TRP A 52 6.17 12.70 3.58
N TYR A 53 6.82 12.01 4.53
CA TYR A 53 7.89 12.63 5.33
C TYR A 53 9.05 13.15 4.48
N LEU A 54 9.50 12.36 3.50
CA LEU A 54 10.56 12.75 2.56
C LEU A 54 10.15 13.96 1.73
N THR A 55 8.88 14.06 1.34
CA THR A 55 8.34 15.22 0.60
C THR A 55 8.52 16.48 1.44
N VAL A 56 8.03 16.47 2.69
CA VAL A 56 8.14 17.61 3.61
C VAL A 56 9.60 18.01 3.82
N LYS A 57 10.48 17.04 4.09
CA LYS A 57 11.91 17.32 4.32
C LYS A 57 12.66 17.77 3.07
N SER A 58 12.28 17.29 1.90
CA SER A 58 12.91 17.71 0.65
C SER A 58 12.56 19.16 0.32
N ILE A 59 11.32 19.59 0.57
CA ILE A 59 10.88 20.98 0.39
C ILE A 59 11.63 21.90 1.36
N GLU A 60 11.61 21.59 2.66
CA GLU A 60 12.31 22.37 3.70
C GLU A 60 13.80 22.55 3.36
N PHE A 61 14.46 21.46 2.94
CA PHE A 61 15.88 21.49 2.60
C PHE A 61 16.17 22.25 1.29
N ALA A 62 15.28 22.14 0.29
CA ALA A 62 15.40 22.85 -0.97
C ALA A 62 15.22 24.37 -0.78
N GLU A 63 14.25 24.79 0.05
CA GLU A 63 14.02 26.20 0.40
C GLU A 63 15.21 26.79 1.16
N THR A 64 15.72 26.06 2.16
CA THR A 64 16.86 26.51 2.97
C THR A 64 18.13 26.69 2.13
N THR A 65 18.39 25.76 1.21
CA THR A 65 19.63 25.77 0.42
C THR A 65 19.53 26.69 -0.80
N GLY A 66 18.34 26.85 -1.37
CA GLY A 66 18.10 27.60 -2.62
C GLY A 66 18.74 26.98 -3.87
N ALA A 67 19.30 25.77 -3.78
CA ALA A 67 19.96 25.12 -4.91
C ALA A 67 18.94 24.57 -5.92
N PRO A 68 19.02 24.93 -7.22
CA PRO A 68 18.03 24.51 -8.23
C PRO A 68 17.87 22.98 -8.34
N VAL A 69 18.98 22.23 -8.19
CA VAL A 69 18.94 20.76 -8.25
C VAL A 69 18.16 20.14 -7.08
N LEU A 70 18.20 20.76 -5.90
CA LEU A 70 17.44 20.30 -4.74
C LEU A 70 15.96 20.65 -4.88
N GLN A 71 15.65 21.81 -5.47
CA GLN A 71 14.28 22.20 -5.82
C GLN A 71 13.67 21.21 -6.82
N ALA A 72 14.41 20.84 -7.88
CA ALA A 72 13.97 19.80 -8.82
C ALA A 72 13.75 18.45 -8.12
N GLY A 73 14.62 18.08 -7.18
CA GLY A 73 14.44 16.89 -6.33
C GLY A 73 13.17 16.94 -5.47
N ALA A 74 12.89 18.09 -4.85
CA ALA A 74 11.68 18.32 -4.08
C ALA A 74 10.42 18.25 -4.97
N CYS A 75 10.43 18.90 -6.14
CA CYS A 75 9.35 18.80 -7.13
C CYS A 75 9.11 17.34 -7.55
N CYS A 76 10.16 16.58 -7.84
CA CYS A 76 10.06 15.16 -8.19
C CYS A 76 9.27 14.36 -7.13
N ILE A 77 9.70 14.43 -5.87
CA ILE A 77 9.08 13.63 -4.79
C ILE A 77 7.68 14.15 -4.48
N TRP A 78 7.50 15.47 -4.46
CA TRP A 78 6.21 16.11 -4.24
C TRP A 78 5.19 15.71 -5.30
N SER A 79 5.56 15.70 -6.58
CA SER A 79 4.63 15.33 -7.65
C SER A 79 4.10 13.90 -7.48
N LEU A 80 4.98 12.96 -7.12
CA LEU A 80 4.59 11.58 -6.83
C LEU A 80 3.67 11.47 -5.61
N GLN A 81 4.02 12.15 -4.52
CA GLN A 81 3.22 12.14 -3.29
C GLN A 81 1.84 12.72 -3.54
N THR A 82 1.73 13.82 -4.28
CA THR A 82 0.46 14.48 -4.62
C THR A 82 -0.45 13.57 -5.45
N ALA A 83 0.09 12.89 -6.46
CA ALA A 83 -0.68 11.91 -7.23
C ALA A 83 -1.19 10.75 -6.35
N ILE A 84 -0.33 10.21 -5.49
CA ILE A 84 -0.70 9.10 -4.58
C ILE A 84 -1.76 9.55 -3.56
N ASP A 85 -1.61 10.75 -3.00
CA ASP A 85 -2.55 11.32 -2.04
C ASP A 85 -3.93 11.51 -2.68
N LYS A 86 -3.97 12.01 -3.92
CA LYS A 86 -5.21 12.12 -4.69
C LYS A 86 -5.88 10.76 -4.86
N LEU A 87 -5.12 9.74 -5.32
CA LEU A 87 -5.64 8.38 -5.46
C LEU A 87 -6.13 7.77 -4.14
N ASP A 88 -5.53 8.13 -3.01
CA ASP A 88 -5.94 7.64 -1.70
C ASP A 88 -7.27 8.25 -1.20
N HIS A 89 -7.63 9.43 -1.69
CA HIS A 89 -8.86 10.13 -1.33
C HIS A 89 -9.97 10.03 -2.38
N SER A 90 -9.68 9.53 -3.57
CA SER A 90 -10.67 9.29 -4.61
C SER A 90 -11.29 7.88 -4.52
N GLU A 91 -12.47 7.73 -5.09
CA GLU A 91 -13.19 6.45 -5.16
C GLU A 91 -12.59 5.50 -6.23
N ILE A 92 -13.27 4.37 -6.47
CA ILE A 92 -12.88 3.38 -7.49
C ILE A 92 -12.92 3.98 -8.89
N ILE A 93 -13.91 4.82 -9.18
CA ILE A 93 -14.06 5.52 -10.46
C ILE A 93 -13.68 6.98 -10.22
N LEU A 94 -12.62 7.43 -10.88
CA LEU A 94 -12.19 8.80 -10.87
C LEU A 94 -13.12 9.65 -11.74
N ASN A 95 -13.39 10.87 -11.29
CA ASN A 95 -13.95 11.87 -12.21
C ASN A 95 -12.86 12.29 -13.24
N GLU A 96 -13.25 13.00 -14.29
CA GLU A 96 -12.31 13.39 -15.34
C GLU A 96 -11.19 14.30 -14.83
N GLU A 97 -11.51 15.24 -13.94
CA GLU A 97 -10.56 16.18 -13.36
C GLU A 97 -9.50 15.46 -12.51
N ASP A 98 -9.93 14.55 -11.65
CA ASP A 98 -9.08 13.70 -10.80
C ASP A 98 -8.18 12.81 -11.64
N SER A 99 -8.73 12.21 -12.70
CA SER A 99 -7.97 11.36 -13.64
C SER A 99 -6.87 12.16 -14.33
N GLN A 100 -7.21 13.33 -14.86
CA GLN A 100 -6.27 14.24 -15.52
C GLN A 100 -5.21 14.72 -14.52
N TYR A 101 -5.61 15.15 -13.33
CA TYR A 101 -4.72 15.59 -12.26
C TYR A 101 -3.70 14.51 -11.89
N VAL A 102 -4.14 13.26 -11.65
CA VAL A 102 -3.22 12.16 -11.34
C VAL A 102 -2.22 11.92 -12.48
N CYS A 103 -2.68 11.95 -13.73
CA CYS A 103 -1.82 11.75 -14.90
C CYS A 103 -0.77 12.86 -15.03
N GLU A 104 -1.16 14.12 -14.89
CA GLU A 104 -0.23 15.26 -14.95
C GLU A 104 0.87 15.17 -13.88
N TYR A 105 0.50 14.81 -12.66
CA TYR A 105 1.45 14.70 -11.55
C TYR A 105 2.36 13.47 -11.65
N PHE A 106 1.85 12.34 -12.16
CA PHE A 106 2.73 11.21 -12.50
C PHE A 106 3.68 11.55 -13.64
N GLN A 107 3.22 12.27 -14.67
CA GLN A 107 4.09 12.72 -15.76
C GLN A 107 5.16 13.69 -15.26
N ALA A 108 4.79 14.66 -14.44
CA ALA A 108 5.73 15.59 -13.82
C ALA A 108 6.79 14.84 -12.98
N PHE A 109 6.38 13.85 -12.19
CA PHE A 109 7.32 12.99 -11.45
C PHE A 109 8.33 12.32 -12.38
N LEU A 110 7.88 11.69 -13.47
CA LEU A 110 8.78 11.00 -14.41
C LEU A 110 9.74 11.98 -15.10
N LEU A 111 9.25 13.14 -15.54
CA LEU A 111 10.07 14.16 -16.20
C LEU A 111 11.11 14.76 -15.25
N HIS A 112 10.73 15.09 -14.01
CA HIS A 112 11.68 15.59 -13.01
C HIS A 112 12.73 14.53 -12.67
N TRP A 113 12.31 13.28 -12.50
CA TRP A 113 13.24 12.17 -12.26
C TRP A 113 14.24 12.02 -13.41
N GLN A 114 13.76 12.03 -14.66
CA GLN A 114 14.61 11.89 -15.85
C GLN A 114 15.62 13.03 -15.96
N GLY A 115 15.19 14.28 -15.74
CA GLY A 115 16.07 15.44 -15.74
C GLY A 115 17.15 15.37 -14.66
N LEU A 116 16.77 14.96 -13.43
CA LEU A 116 17.72 14.74 -12.34
C LEU A 116 18.71 13.62 -12.67
N PHE A 117 18.22 12.48 -13.17
CA PHE A 117 19.08 11.37 -13.55
C PHE A 117 20.11 11.79 -14.61
N GLN A 118 19.69 12.48 -15.67
CA GLN A 118 20.57 12.97 -16.73
C GLN A 118 21.63 13.93 -16.17
N THR A 119 21.21 14.93 -15.39
CA THR A 119 22.10 15.94 -14.78
C THR A 119 23.20 15.27 -13.95
N TYR A 120 22.83 14.30 -13.11
CA TYR A 120 23.79 13.60 -12.25
C TYR A 120 24.67 12.61 -13.01
N SER A 121 24.12 11.98 -14.06
CA SER A 121 24.89 11.13 -14.98
C SER A 121 25.98 11.94 -15.69
N ASP A 122 25.64 13.12 -16.20
CA ASP A 122 26.58 14.01 -16.90
C ASP A 122 27.70 14.53 -15.98
N MET A 123 27.39 14.70 -14.69
CA MET A 123 28.38 15.05 -13.66
C MET A 123 29.23 13.86 -13.19
N GLY A 124 28.94 12.63 -13.65
CA GLY A 124 29.60 11.41 -13.16
C GLY A 124 29.28 11.09 -11.69
N VAL A 125 28.16 11.59 -11.16
CA VAL A 125 27.76 11.43 -9.75
C VAL A 125 26.56 10.48 -9.65
N CYS A 126 26.78 9.31 -9.06
CA CYS A 126 25.72 8.31 -8.85
C CYS A 126 24.87 8.62 -7.60
N ARG A 127 24.03 9.68 -7.64
CA ARG A 127 23.15 10.06 -6.51
C ARG A 127 21.73 9.45 -6.55
N TRP A 128 21.17 9.22 -7.74
CA TRP A 128 19.78 8.77 -7.91
C TRP A 128 19.69 7.29 -8.26
N LYS A 129 19.80 6.42 -7.25
CA LYS A 129 19.62 4.96 -7.48
C LYS A 129 18.16 4.52 -7.47
N LEU A 130 17.25 5.37 -6.98
CA LEU A 130 15.81 5.11 -7.08
C LEU A 130 15.44 5.18 -8.56
N ARG A 131 15.19 4.04 -9.21
CA ARG A 131 14.70 3.98 -10.60
C ARG A 131 13.21 3.66 -10.56
N PRO A 132 12.31 4.63 -10.85
CA PRO A 132 10.92 4.28 -11.00
C PRO A 132 10.79 3.29 -12.16
N LYS A 133 9.84 2.38 -12.04
CA LYS A 133 9.44 1.52 -13.16
C LYS A 133 8.70 2.41 -14.16
N HIS A 134 9.43 3.15 -15.00
CA HIS A 134 8.87 4.18 -15.89
C HIS A 134 7.72 3.65 -16.72
N HIS A 135 7.96 2.55 -17.45
CA HIS A 135 6.94 1.88 -18.24
C HIS A 135 5.68 1.53 -17.42
N TYR A 136 5.83 1.14 -16.16
CA TYR A 136 4.68 0.86 -15.30
C TYR A 136 3.86 2.12 -14.97
N PHE A 137 4.51 3.25 -14.72
CA PHE A 137 3.81 4.52 -14.51
C PHE A 137 3.16 5.04 -15.81
N GLU A 138 3.83 4.90 -16.95
CA GLU A 138 3.27 5.26 -18.26
C GLU A 138 2.01 4.46 -18.58
N GLU A 139 2.07 3.13 -18.48
CA GLU A 139 0.90 2.27 -18.68
C GLU A 139 -0.21 2.56 -17.66
N MET A 140 0.14 2.85 -16.40
CA MET A 140 -0.83 3.24 -15.39
C MET A 140 -1.53 4.55 -15.76
N MET A 141 -0.80 5.57 -16.23
CA MET A 141 -1.39 6.83 -16.69
C MET A 141 -2.32 6.59 -17.89
N LEU A 142 -1.88 5.84 -18.90
CA LEU A 142 -2.69 5.49 -20.06
C LEU A 142 -3.98 4.74 -19.67
N GLN A 143 -3.87 3.81 -18.72
CA GLN A 143 -5.01 3.07 -18.20
C GLN A 143 -5.96 3.98 -17.41
N VAL A 144 -5.43 4.85 -16.54
CA VAL A 144 -6.22 5.83 -15.77
C VAL A 144 -6.95 6.77 -16.72
N GLN A 145 -6.27 7.35 -17.71
CA GLN A 145 -6.88 8.25 -18.68
C GLN A 145 -7.97 7.56 -19.51
N ARG A 146 -7.76 6.30 -19.92
CA ARG A 146 -8.72 5.53 -20.72
C ARG A 146 -9.93 5.06 -19.93
N THR A 147 -9.72 4.57 -18.71
CA THR A 147 -10.74 3.81 -17.95
C THR A 147 -11.32 4.60 -16.79
N ARG A 148 -10.61 5.64 -16.33
CA ARG A 148 -10.83 6.36 -15.07
C ARG A 148 -10.87 5.46 -13.84
N ILE A 149 -10.40 4.22 -13.93
CA ILE A 149 -10.34 3.31 -12.79
C ILE A 149 -9.14 3.69 -11.94
N ASN A 150 -9.39 3.93 -10.65
CA ASN A 150 -8.36 4.25 -9.68
C ASN A 150 -7.45 3.01 -9.43
N PRO A 151 -6.16 3.06 -9.80
CA PRO A 151 -5.24 1.92 -9.72
C PRO A 151 -4.99 1.46 -8.28
N ARG A 152 -5.27 2.28 -7.27
CA ARG A 152 -5.22 1.89 -5.85
C ARG A 152 -6.10 0.67 -5.58
N HIS A 153 -7.29 0.64 -6.18
CA HIS A 153 -8.29 -0.41 -5.98
C HIS A 153 -8.02 -1.67 -6.81
N LEU A 154 -7.07 -1.60 -7.74
CA LEU A 154 -6.60 -2.75 -8.53
C LEU A 154 -5.38 -3.44 -7.90
N SER A 155 -4.94 -3.00 -6.72
CA SER A 155 -3.79 -3.59 -6.04
C SER A 155 -4.12 -4.97 -5.44
N CYS A 156 -3.31 -5.97 -5.79
CA CYS A 156 -3.44 -7.35 -5.28
C CYS A 156 -2.81 -7.57 -3.90
N TRP A 157 -2.71 -6.54 -3.05
CA TRP A 157 -2.05 -6.66 -1.74
C TRP A 157 -2.73 -7.66 -0.80
N GLN A 158 -4.06 -7.75 -0.89
CA GLN A 158 -4.83 -8.73 -0.12
C GLN A 158 -4.62 -10.14 -0.66
N ASP A 159 -4.58 -10.29 -1.99
CA ASP A 159 -4.35 -11.57 -2.65
C ASP A 159 -2.97 -12.13 -2.30
N GLU A 160 -1.92 -11.31 -2.34
CA GLU A 160 -0.57 -11.70 -1.94
C GLU A 160 -0.52 -12.15 -0.47
N SER A 161 -1.18 -11.41 0.42
CA SER A 161 -1.26 -11.74 1.84
C SER A 161 -1.98 -13.07 2.06
N PHE A 162 -3.07 -13.30 1.31
CA PHE A 162 -3.82 -14.55 1.33
C PHE A 162 -3.02 -15.73 0.76
N LEU A 163 -2.29 -15.55 -0.34
CA LEU A 163 -1.35 -16.53 -0.86
C LEU A 163 -0.26 -16.89 0.16
N GLY A 164 0.18 -15.93 0.97
CA GLY A 164 1.07 -16.19 2.11
C GLY A 164 0.48 -17.15 3.14
N HIS A 165 -0.84 -17.08 3.39
CA HIS A 165 -1.54 -18.05 4.25
C HIS A 165 -1.66 -19.42 3.58
N ILE A 166 -2.01 -19.47 2.29
CA ILE A 166 -2.07 -20.72 1.53
C ILE A 166 -0.70 -21.42 1.54
N LYS A 167 0.37 -20.66 1.27
CA LYS A 167 1.75 -21.17 1.28
C LYS A 167 2.10 -21.81 2.62
N LYS A 168 1.76 -21.19 3.75
CA LYS A 168 2.01 -21.75 5.10
C LYS A 168 1.33 -23.10 5.30
N ILE A 169 0.15 -23.32 4.71
CA ILE A 169 -0.50 -24.63 4.73
C ILE A 169 0.24 -25.60 3.79
N ALA A 170 0.53 -25.13 2.58
CA ALA A 170 1.11 -25.93 1.50
C ALA A 170 2.44 -26.58 1.90
N ILE A 171 3.34 -25.84 2.56
CA ILE A 171 4.66 -26.34 2.96
C ILE A 171 4.64 -27.50 3.98
N HIS A 172 3.50 -27.77 4.60
CA HIS A 172 3.31 -28.87 5.55
C HIS A 172 2.53 -30.04 4.96
N CYS A 173 2.29 -30.05 3.66
CA CYS A 173 1.50 -31.07 2.98
C CYS A 173 2.35 -31.81 1.94
N HIS A 174 2.07 -33.09 1.73
CA HIS A 174 2.67 -33.85 0.63
C HIS A 174 2.15 -33.32 -0.72
N SER A 175 3.02 -33.21 -1.72
CA SER A 175 2.73 -32.62 -3.04
C SER A 175 1.49 -33.25 -3.72
N SER A 176 1.33 -34.57 -3.63
CA SER A 176 0.16 -35.27 -4.22
C SER A 176 -1.18 -34.93 -3.54
N SER A 177 -1.16 -34.38 -2.32
CA SER A 177 -2.37 -34.08 -1.54
C SER A 177 -2.51 -32.60 -1.20
N VAL A 178 -1.57 -31.76 -1.64
CA VAL A 178 -1.44 -30.37 -1.19
C VAL A 178 -2.70 -29.55 -1.44
N LEU A 179 -3.29 -29.66 -2.63
CA LEU A 179 -4.50 -28.92 -2.99
C LEU A 179 -5.69 -29.35 -2.12
N LEU A 180 -5.92 -30.67 -1.97
CA LEU A 180 -6.99 -31.19 -1.10
C LEU A 180 -6.83 -30.70 0.34
N ARG A 181 -5.60 -30.76 0.89
CA ARG A 181 -5.32 -30.32 2.27
C ARG A 181 -5.47 -28.82 2.46
N ILE A 182 -5.11 -28.01 1.46
CA ILE A 182 -5.37 -26.56 1.45
C ILE A 182 -6.88 -26.32 1.53
N PHE A 183 -7.69 -26.91 0.64
CA PHE A 183 -9.13 -26.71 0.63
C PHE A 183 -9.79 -27.16 1.93
N GLN A 184 -9.45 -28.35 2.45
CA GLN A 184 -9.98 -28.84 3.73
C GLN A 184 -9.70 -27.86 4.87
N ARG A 185 -8.46 -27.36 4.97
CA ARG A 185 -8.07 -26.42 6.05
C ARG A 185 -8.69 -25.04 5.87
N LEU A 186 -8.86 -24.57 4.63
CA LEU A 186 -9.57 -23.31 4.34
C LEU A 186 -11.05 -23.42 4.72
N MET A 187 -11.72 -24.51 4.34
CA MET A 187 -13.12 -24.77 4.69
C MET A 187 -13.32 -24.81 6.20
N ILE A 188 -12.48 -25.56 6.93
CA ILE A 188 -12.54 -25.59 8.40
C ILE A 188 -12.33 -24.19 9.00
N ASN A 189 -11.39 -23.40 8.45
CA ASN A 189 -11.17 -22.02 8.93
C ASN A 189 -12.41 -21.13 8.69
N LEU A 190 -13.01 -21.22 7.51
CA LEU A 190 -14.22 -20.48 7.14
C LEU A 190 -15.40 -20.87 8.03
N SER A 191 -15.66 -22.17 8.22
CA SER A 191 -16.70 -22.67 9.12
C SER A 191 -16.52 -22.16 10.54
N ASN A 192 -15.28 -22.19 11.06
CA ASN A 192 -14.97 -21.66 12.40
C ASN A 192 -15.18 -20.14 12.49
N ARG A 193 -14.91 -19.38 11.43
CA ARG A 193 -15.16 -17.93 11.39
C ARG A 193 -16.66 -17.63 11.39
N PHE A 194 -17.44 -18.30 10.55
CA PHE A 194 -18.90 -18.12 10.53
C PHE A 194 -19.53 -18.48 11.86
N GLU A 195 -19.07 -19.55 12.52
CA GLU A 195 -19.56 -19.91 13.84
C GLU A 195 -19.28 -18.82 14.89
N LYS A 196 -18.06 -18.26 14.89
CA LYS A 196 -17.70 -17.15 15.79
C LYS A 196 -18.55 -15.91 15.52
N THR A 197 -18.75 -15.54 14.26
CA THR A 197 -19.60 -14.41 13.89
C THR A 197 -21.03 -14.64 14.37
N ARG A 198 -21.59 -15.84 14.15
CA ARG A 198 -22.95 -16.21 14.60
C ARG A 198 -23.10 -16.07 16.12
N LYS A 199 -22.15 -16.59 16.91
CA LYS A 199 -22.16 -16.47 18.37
C LYS A 199 -22.07 -15.01 18.82
N LEU A 200 -21.20 -14.22 18.20
CA LEU A 200 -21.06 -12.81 18.51
C LEU A 200 -22.34 -12.02 18.21
N THR A 201 -23.00 -12.31 17.08
CA THR A 201 -24.30 -11.71 16.74
C THR A 201 -25.35 -12.05 17.80
N GLN A 202 -25.41 -13.30 18.28
CA GLN A 202 -26.30 -13.70 19.37
C GLN A 202 -25.99 -12.96 20.68
N GLU A 203 -24.72 -12.81 21.04
CA GLU A 203 -24.30 -12.04 22.24
C GLU A 203 -24.71 -10.57 22.15
N VAL A 204 -24.55 -9.93 20.99
CA VAL A 204 -24.95 -8.53 20.77
C VAL A 204 -26.47 -8.36 20.86
N GLU A 205 -27.24 -9.32 20.35
CA GLU A 205 -28.70 -9.35 20.50
C GLU A 205 -29.13 -9.46 21.97
N LEU A 206 -28.45 -10.32 22.75
CA LEU A 206 -28.73 -10.50 24.18
C LEU A 206 -28.41 -9.24 25.00
N LEU A 207 -27.46 -8.42 24.57
CA LEU A 207 -27.15 -7.13 25.19
C LEU A 207 -28.19 -6.04 24.89
N GLY A 208 -29.28 -6.37 24.19
CA GLY A 208 -30.36 -5.44 23.87
C GLY A 208 -29.99 -4.40 22.82
N CYS A 209 -28.90 -4.61 22.09
CA CYS A 209 -28.58 -3.78 20.94
C CYS A 209 -29.54 -4.17 19.80
N PRO A 210 -30.52 -3.33 19.45
CA PRO A 210 -31.51 -3.70 18.46
C PRO A 210 -30.80 -4.01 17.14
N LYS A 211 -31.17 -5.11 16.48
CA LYS A 211 -30.79 -5.36 15.10
C LYS A 211 -31.27 -4.17 14.27
N GLN A 212 -30.38 -3.22 13.97
CA GLN A 212 -30.62 -2.34 12.85
C GLN A 212 -30.57 -3.25 11.63
N ALA A 213 -31.74 -3.54 11.07
CA ALA A 213 -31.79 -4.12 9.73
C ALA A 213 -30.92 -3.23 8.84
N PRO A 214 -30.01 -3.79 8.02
CA PRO A 214 -29.24 -2.98 7.09
C PRO A 214 -30.25 -2.11 6.32
N SER A 215 -30.09 -0.79 6.39
CA SER A 215 -31.00 0.18 5.75
C SER A 215 -31.00 0.04 4.22
N TRP A 216 -30.06 -0.73 3.69
CA TRP A 216 -29.91 -1.09 2.29
C TRP A 216 -30.99 -2.10 1.90
N LYS A 217 -31.99 -1.65 1.14
CA LYS A 217 -32.88 -2.55 0.41
C LYS A 217 -32.12 -3.07 -0.81
N PHE A 218 -32.06 -4.38 -1.00
CA PHE A 218 -31.40 -5.00 -2.15
C PHE A 218 -31.92 -4.46 -3.49
N ASP A 219 -33.20 -4.04 -3.53
CA ASP A 219 -33.87 -3.46 -4.69
C ASP A 219 -33.38 -2.04 -5.07
N GLN A 220 -32.52 -1.42 -4.26
CA GLN A 220 -31.96 -0.09 -4.51
C GLN A 220 -30.51 -0.12 -5.02
N LEU A 221 -29.93 -1.31 -5.21
CA LEU A 221 -28.62 -1.41 -5.84
C LEU A 221 -28.78 -1.16 -7.34
N PRO A 222 -28.05 -0.19 -7.92
CA PRO A 222 -28.04 -0.03 -9.38
C PRO A 222 -27.50 -1.32 -10.00
N LEU A 223 -28.30 -1.90 -10.91
CA LEU A 223 -27.87 -2.99 -11.79
C LEU A 223 -26.76 -2.50 -12.73
#